data_AF-A0A954KDV3-F1
#
_entry.id   AF-A0A954KDV3-F1
#
_cell.length_a   1.000
_cell.length_b   1.000
_cell.length_c   1.000
_cell.angle_alpha   90.00
_cell.angle_beta   90.00
_cell.angle_gamma   90.00
#
_symmetry.space_group_name_H-M   'P 1'
#
loop_
_entity.id
_entity.type
_entity.pdbx_description
1 polymer ?
#
loop_
_entity_poly.entity_id
_entity_poly.type
_entity_poly.pdbx_seq_one_letter_code
_entity_poly.pdbx_strand_id
1 'polypeptide(L)'
;MNKLLHSLTLIVFIPVSAIAADGPQLIETYSWEALAGAGQLLNGEVVKDESEGTVLKLEKLGEQSTLTLLEIEKPPVTSQIYVLDGRVRYEGVSEQGFLETWNYFPDGGAYFSRTLGMSGLMQFLTGDSDWRDFSLPFSFEASSSAEPPSRIQLNVVLPKEGTVWLSDVSLRQFPSLMSATSPQRPWWSDRTSGYVGAVMGTTLGLLGALIGVLGGTGRARRFTLSIQILGIAAGTVCLIMGVIALIAGQPYAVYYPLLLCGLISSVVLGLLRPVLKNRYAHEELRRMQAVDV
;
A
#
# COMPACT_ATOMS: atom_id res chain seq x y z
N MET A 1 -12.27 -47.32 31.12
CA MET A 1 -10.95 -47.50 30.48
C MET A 1 -10.82 -46.45 29.37
N ASN A 2 -10.63 -45.20 29.79
CA ASN A 2 -10.52 -44.01 28.94
C ASN A 2 -9.22 -43.30 29.32
N LYS A 3 -8.46 -42.85 28.32
CA LYS A 3 -7.29 -41.95 28.31
C LYS A 3 -6.12 -42.58 27.57
N LEU A 4 -6.10 -42.42 26.24
CA LEU A 4 -4.87 -42.46 25.44
C LEU A 4 -5.15 -41.95 24.03
N LEU A 5 -5.39 -40.63 23.91
CA LEU A 5 -5.16 -39.92 22.65
C LEU A 5 -4.87 -38.45 22.99
N HIS A 6 -3.64 -38.22 23.40
CA HIS A 6 -3.04 -36.90 23.39
C HIS A 6 -2.53 -36.58 21.99
N SER A 7 -2.64 -35.30 21.63
CA SER A 7 -1.82 -34.58 20.64
C SER A 7 -2.25 -34.69 19.17
N LEU A 8 -2.94 -33.64 18.68
CA LEU A 8 -2.30 -32.66 17.79
C LEU A 8 -3.19 -31.41 17.67
N THR A 9 -3.27 -30.61 18.74
CA THR A 9 -3.76 -29.23 18.65
C THR A 9 -2.66 -28.42 17.99
N LEU A 10 -2.70 -28.30 16.66
CA LEU A 10 -1.90 -27.31 15.95
C LEU A 10 -2.56 -25.94 16.18
N ILE A 11 -2.30 -25.35 17.35
CA ILE A 11 -2.63 -23.95 17.60
C ILE A 11 -1.63 -23.14 16.78
N VAL A 12 -2.04 -22.75 15.58
CA VAL A 12 -1.37 -21.72 14.79
C VAL A 12 -1.70 -20.39 15.48
N PHE A 13 -0.89 -20.03 16.47
CA PHE A 13 -0.86 -18.67 17.02
C PHE A 13 -0.09 -17.81 16.01
N ILE A 14 -0.77 -17.37 14.95
CA ILE A 14 -0.27 -16.21 14.19
C ILE A 14 -0.83 -15.01 14.95
N PRO A 15 0.01 -14.18 15.58
CA PRO A 15 -0.47 -12.97 16.20
C PRO A 15 -1.14 -12.15 15.09
N VAL A 16 -2.46 -11.99 15.19
CA VAL A 16 -3.18 -10.91 14.52
C VAL A 16 -2.77 -9.65 15.26
N SER A 17 -1.52 -9.22 15.05
CA SER A 17 -1.15 -7.84 15.27
C SER A 17 -1.81 -7.07 14.14
N ALA A 18 -3.09 -6.75 14.33
CA ALA A 18 -3.71 -5.62 13.67
C ALA A 18 -3.00 -4.36 14.18
N ILE A 19 -1.78 -4.13 13.69
CA ILE A 19 -1.16 -2.82 13.75
C ILE A 19 -1.76 -2.13 12.54
N ALA A 20 -2.76 -1.29 12.80
CA ALA A 20 -3.12 -0.21 11.90
C ALA A 20 -1.82 0.37 11.35
N ALA A 21 -1.67 0.41 10.03
CA ALA A 21 -0.48 0.98 9.44
C ALA A 21 -0.26 2.36 10.07
N ASP A 22 0.85 2.52 10.79
CA ASP A 22 1.39 3.81 11.27
C ASP A 22 1.91 4.62 10.07
N GLY A 23 1.18 4.54 8.96
CA GLY A 23 1.48 5.07 7.64
C GLY A 23 1.02 6.51 7.50
N PRO A 24 1.53 7.22 6.48
CA PRO A 24 0.89 8.44 6.03
C PRO A 24 -0.57 8.15 5.66
N GLN A 25 -1.49 8.86 6.30
CA GLN A 25 -2.91 8.85 5.98
C GLN A 25 -3.17 9.89 4.90
N LEU A 26 -3.64 9.46 3.74
CA LEU A 26 -4.10 10.37 2.69
C LEU A 26 -5.35 11.11 3.17
N ILE A 27 -5.29 12.44 3.18
CA ILE A 27 -6.42 13.31 3.51
C ILE A 27 -7.17 13.66 2.23
N GLU A 28 -6.46 14.22 1.25
CA GLU A 28 -7.05 14.71 0.01
C GLU A 28 -6.01 14.70 -1.11
N THR A 29 -6.49 14.60 -2.35
CA THR A 29 -5.67 14.81 -3.55
C THR A 29 -6.29 15.94 -4.36
N TYR A 30 -5.47 16.94 -4.66
CA TYR A 30 -5.86 18.12 -5.41
C TYR A 30 -5.51 17.88 -6.89
N SER A 31 -6.55 17.64 -7.68
CA SER A 31 -6.39 17.40 -9.12
C SER A 31 -6.38 18.70 -9.90
N TRP A 32 -5.36 18.89 -10.73
CA TRP A 32 -5.26 20.09 -11.57
C TRP A 32 -6.39 20.17 -12.59
N GLU A 33 -6.81 19.02 -13.13
CA GLU A 33 -7.95 18.93 -14.05
C GLU A 33 -9.24 19.39 -13.39
N ALA A 34 -9.50 18.91 -12.17
CA ALA A 34 -10.69 19.30 -11.40
C ALA A 34 -10.68 20.80 -11.04
N LEU A 35 -9.53 21.32 -10.60
CA LEU A 35 -9.36 22.74 -10.28
C LEU A 35 -9.56 23.63 -11.52
N ALA A 36 -9.02 23.25 -12.67
CA ALA A 36 -9.24 23.96 -13.92
C ALA A 36 -10.71 23.91 -14.36
N GLY A 37 -11.36 22.75 -14.27
CA GLY A 37 -12.79 22.58 -14.57
C GLY A 37 -13.70 23.42 -13.65
N ALA A 38 -13.28 23.65 -12.41
CA ALA A 38 -13.97 24.51 -11.45
C ALA A 38 -13.61 26.01 -11.57
N GLY A 39 -12.68 26.38 -12.46
CA GLY A 39 -12.19 27.77 -12.58
C GLY A 39 -11.38 28.24 -11.37
N GLN A 40 -10.80 27.32 -10.61
CA GLN A 40 -10.01 27.58 -9.39
C GLN A 40 -8.49 27.53 -9.64
N LEU A 41 -8.07 27.38 -10.90
CA LEU A 41 -6.65 27.36 -11.24
C LEU A 41 -6.05 28.77 -11.08
N LEU A 42 -5.02 28.89 -10.24
CA LEU A 42 -4.39 30.17 -9.91
C LEU A 42 -3.31 30.56 -10.92
N ASN A 43 -2.46 29.61 -11.32
CA ASN A 43 -1.38 29.81 -12.29
C ASN A 43 -1.12 28.51 -13.07
N GLY A 44 -0.51 28.65 -14.25
CA GLY A 44 -0.15 27.54 -15.13
C GLY A 44 -1.29 27.13 -16.07
N GLU A 45 -1.01 26.09 -16.87
CA GLU A 45 -1.95 25.49 -17.81
C GLU A 45 -2.01 23.98 -17.58
N VAL A 46 -3.21 23.42 -17.66
CA VAL A 46 -3.39 21.98 -17.55
C VAL A 46 -3.13 21.33 -18.91
N VAL A 47 -2.17 20.42 -18.96
CA VAL A 47 -1.76 19.72 -20.18
C VAL A 47 -1.77 18.21 -19.96
N LYS A 48 -1.82 17.45 -21.06
CA LYS A 48 -1.66 15.99 -21.01
C LYS A 48 -0.19 15.61 -21.06
N ASP A 49 0.20 14.70 -20.18
CA ASP A 49 1.50 14.04 -20.13
C ASP A 49 1.33 12.53 -20.36
N GLU A 50 2.23 11.92 -21.13
CA GLU A 50 2.12 10.49 -21.47
C GLU A 50 2.26 9.57 -20.24
N SER A 51 3.00 10.01 -19.22
CA SER A 51 3.31 9.20 -18.04
C SER A 51 2.43 9.50 -16.83
N GLU A 52 2.14 10.79 -16.59
CA GLU A 52 1.39 11.25 -15.40
C GLU A 52 -0.09 11.57 -15.71
N GLY A 53 -0.53 11.44 -16.96
CA GLY A 53 -1.91 11.73 -17.35
C GLY A 53 -2.16 13.22 -17.50
N THR A 54 -2.80 13.86 -16.52
CA THR A 54 -3.10 15.30 -16.55
C THR A 54 -2.20 16.03 -15.55
N VAL A 55 -1.47 17.06 -16.01
CA VAL A 55 -0.47 17.76 -15.20
C VAL A 55 -0.58 19.27 -15.33
N LEU A 56 -0.08 19.99 -14.32
CA LEU A 56 0.05 21.44 -14.37
C LEU A 56 1.40 21.82 -15.00
N LYS A 57 1.38 22.50 -16.14
CA LYS A 57 2.56 23.12 -16.76
C LYS A 57 2.66 24.59 -16.37
N LEU A 58 3.84 25.00 -15.92
CA LEU A 58 4.21 26.38 -15.64
C LEU A 58 5.42 26.72 -16.50
N GLU A 59 5.34 27.82 -17.24
CA GLU A 59 6.45 28.33 -18.03
C GLU A 59 6.72 29.77 -17.61
N LYS A 60 7.98 30.05 -17.28
CA LYS A 60 8.39 31.39 -16.88
C LYS A 60 9.61 31.82 -17.67
N LEU A 61 9.58 33.09 -18.07
CA LEU A 61 10.69 33.84 -18.67
C LEU A 61 10.81 35.17 -17.89
N GLY A 62 12.02 35.58 -17.53
CA GLY A 62 12.27 36.91 -16.96
C GLY A 62 12.82 36.89 -15.53
N GLU A 63 12.29 37.77 -14.66
CA GLU A 63 12.74 37.93 -13.26
C GLU A 63 12.13 36.91 -12.31
N GLN A 64 12.74 36.77 -11.13
CA GLN A 64 12.30 35.83 -10.08
C GLN A 64 10.83 36.04 -9.75
N SER A 65 10.06 34.97 -9.84
CA SER A 65 8.64 34.99 -9.51
C SER A 65 8.26 33.81 -8.63
N THR A 66 7.52 34.11 -7.57
CA THR A 66 6.73 33.13 -6.82
C THR A 66 5.37 33.03 -7.47
N LEU A 67 5.02 31.84 -7.96
CA LEU A 67 3.72 31.55 -8.55
C LEU A 67 2.92 30.67 -7.58
N THR A 68 1.76 31.17 -7.14
CA THR A 68 0.84 30.41 -6.30
C THR A 68 0.10 29.38 -7.14
N LEU A 69 0.16 28.12 -6.74
CA LEU A 69 -0.41 27.00 -7.49
C LEU A 69 -1.72 26.52 -6.89
N LEU A 70 -1.77 26.45 -5.57
CA LEU A 70 -2.90 25.92 -4.81
C LEU A 70 -3.03 26.64 -3.48
N GLU A 71 -4.26 26.98 -3.10
CA GLU A 71 -4.62 27.45 -1.77
C GLU A 71 -5.65 26.49 -1.17
N ILE A 72 -5.35 25.96 0.01
CA ILE A 72 -6.21 25.06 0.78
C ILE A 72 -6.69 25.85 2.00
N GLU A 73 -7.93 26.31 1.93
CA GLU A 73 -8.59 26.99 3.04
C GLU A 73 -9.14 25.96 4.04
N LYS A 74 -8.89 26.19 5.33
CA LYS A 74 -9.29 25.30 6.44
C LYS A 74 -8.93 23.83 6.15
N PRO A 75 -7.63 23.54 5.93
CA PRO A 75 -7.19 22.19 5.59
C PRO A 75 -7.65 21.19 6.66
N PRO A 76 -8.19 20.01 6.27
CA PRO A 76 -8.70 19.01 7.22
C PRO A 76 -7.58 18.18 7.87
N VAL A 77 -6.50 18.84 8.28
CA VAL A 77 -5.37 18.25 9.00
C VAL A 77 -5.70 18.20 10.49
N THR A 78 -5.58 17.02 11.08
CA THR A 78 -5.81 16.80 12.52
C THR A 78 -4.53 16.42 13.26
N SER A 79 -3.46 16.06 12.54
CA SER A 79 -2.16 15.76 13.13
C SER A 79 -1.20 16.96 13.12
N GLN A 80 -0.24 16.93 14.04
CA GLN A 80 0.89 17.87 14.12
C GLN A 80 1.83 17.80 12.91
N ILE A 81 1.80 16.70 12.15
CA ILE A 81 2.68 16.49 11.01
C ILE A 81 1.85 16.11 9.81
N TYR A 82 2.08 16.85 8.74
CA TYR A 82 1.54 16.56 7.44
C TYR A 82 2.58 16.86 6.37
N VAL A 83 2.25 16.44 5.15
CA VAL A 83 3.09 16.61 3.99
C VAL A 83 2.21 16.93 2.79
N LEU A 84 2.65 17.90 1.99
CA LEU A 84 2.24 18.00 0.60
C LEU A 84 3.30 17.31 -0.25
N ASP A 85 2.87 16.38 -1.09
CA ASP A 85 3.77 15.65 -1.98
C ASP A 85 3.12 15.35 -3.33
N GLY A 86 3.96 14.99 -4.28
CA GLY A 86 3.59 14.72 -5.66
C GLY A 86 4.86 14.48 -6.48
N ARG A 87 4.75 14.62 -7.79
CA ARG A 87 5.87 14.51 -8.72
C ARG A 87 6.10 15.84 -9.44
N VAL A 88 7.36 16.09 -9.77
CA VAL A 88 7.79 17.28 -10.49
C VAL A 88 8.75 16.88 -11.62
N ARG A 89 8.56 17.48 -12.80
CA ARG A 89 9.49 17.48 -13.92
C ARG A 89 9.86 18.94 -14.21
N TYR A 90 11.06 19.20 -14.68
CA TYR A 90 11.42 20.55 -15.09
C TYR A 90 12.50 20.56 -16.17
N GLU A 91 12.50 21.62 -16.96
CA GLU A 91 13.43 21.84 -18.07
C GLU A 91 13.90 23.30 -18.06
N GLY A 92 15.20 23.49 -18.34
CA GLY A 92 15.81 24.80 -18.53
C GLY A 92 15.79 25.69 -17.30
N VAL A 93 15.77 25.14 -16.08
CA VAL A 93 15.74 25.94 -14.85
C VAL A 93 17.13 26.51 -14.56
N SER A 94 17.36 27.77 -14.94
CA SER A 94 18.71 28.36 -15.05
C SER A 94 19.46 28.54 -13.73
N GLU A 95 18.73 28.77 -12.63
CA GLU A 95 19.27 28.98 -11.28
C GLU A 95 18.49 28.14 -10.25
N GLN A 96 18.76 28.27 -8.95
CA GLN A 96 18.10 27.47 -7.92
C GLN A 96 16.62 27.87 -7.74
N GLY A 97 15.71 27.13 -8.37
CA GLY A 97 14.28 27.16 -8.11
C GLY A 97 13.87 26.17 -7.02
N PHE A 98 12.67 26.31 -6.47
CA PHE A 98 12.16 25.39 -5.44
C PHE A 98 10.63 25.46 -5.34
N LEU A 99 10.03 24.40 -4.82
CA LEU A 99 8.66 24.43 -4.34
C LEU A 99 8.66 24.91 -2.89
N GLU A 100 7.63 25.67 -2.51
CA GLU A 100 7.43 26.09 -1.13
C GLU A 100 5.98 25.93 -0.69
N THR A 101 5.79 25.62 0.59
CA THR A 101 4.50 25.81 1.25
C THR A 101 4.56 27.00 2.20
N TRP A 102 3.47 27.74 2.31
CA TRP A 102 3.19 28.64 3.44
C TRP A 102 2.01 28.10 4.23
N ASN A 103 2.18 28.05 5.54
CA ASN A 103 1.22 27.50 6.49
C ASN A 103 0.85 28.64 7.44
N TYR A 104 -0.36 29.16 7.26
CA TYR A 104 -0.90 30.27 8.04
C TYR A 104 -1.70 29.74 9.21
N PHE A 105 -1.50 30.31 10.39
CA PHE A 105 -2.16 29.90 11.63
C PHE A 105 -3.19 30.95 12.09
N PRO A 106 -4.22 30.52 12.84
CA PRO A 106 -5.26 31.43 13.36
C PRO A 106 -4.73 32.57 14.24
N ASP A 107 -3.59 32.38 14.89
CA ASP A 107 -2.90 33.39 15.71
C ASP A 107 -2.13 34.45 14.88
N GLY A 108 -2.17 34.34 13.56
CA GLY A 108 -1.44 35.20 12.62
C GLY A 108 -0.03 34.72 12.29
N GLY A 109 0.45 33.63 12.89
CA GLY A 109 1.72 33.01 12.55
C GLY A 109 1.74 32.48 11.11
N ALA A 110 2.88 32.59 10.44
CA ALA A 110 3.08 32.05 9.10
C ALA A 110 4.46 31.39 8.98
N TYR A 111 4.48 30.13 8.56
CA TYR A 111 5.70 29.31 8.51
C TYR A 111 5.77 28.53 7.20
N PHE A 112 6.97 28.26 6.72
CA PHE A 112 7.16 27.66 5.40
C PHE A 112 7.98 26.37 5.42
N SER A 113 7.80 25.55 4.38
CA SER A 113 8.68 24.44 4.01
C SER A 113 9.17 24.64 2.57
N ARG A 114 10.41 24.28 2.25
CA ARG A 114 11.01 24.52 0.93
C ARG A 114 11.87 23.35 0.47
N THR A 115 11.79 23.00 -0.82
CA THR A 115 12.68 22.01 -1.44
C THR A 115 14.07 22.60 -1.73
N LEU A 116 14.92 22.76 -0.71
CA LEU A 116 16.28 23.33 -0.84
C LEU A 116 17.42 22.29 -0.72
N GLY A 117 17.09 21.00 -0.67
CA GLY A 117 18.07 19.92 -0.58
C GLY A 117 18.91 19.78 -1.85
N MET A 118 20.12 19.24 -1.73
CA MET A 118 20.95 18.91 -2.90
C MET A 118 20.52 17.63 -3.62
N SER A 119 19.77 16.76 -2.94
CA SER A 119 19.29 15.47 -3.44
C SER A 119 18.06 14.99 -2.66
N GLY A 120 17.32 14.03 -3.21
CA GLY A 120 16.17 13.40 -2.57
C GLY A 120 14.86 14.19 -2.74
N LEU A 121 13.85 13.86 -1.94
CA LEU A 121 12.49 14.41 -2.09
C LEU A 121 12.39 15.93 -1.90
N MET A 122 13.34 16.52 -1.18
CA MET A 122 13.40 17.97 -0.98
C MET A 122 14.41 18.64 -1.91
N GLN A 123 14.87 17.98 -2.98
CA GLN A 123 15.87 18.55 -3.88
C GLN A 123 15.36 19.80 -4.59
N PHE A 124 16.18 20.85 -4.69
CA PHE A 124 15.86 22.06 -5.44
C PHE A 124 15.78 21.82 -6.95
N LEU A 125 15.15 22.74 -7.69
CA LEU A 125 14.96 22.68 -9.13
C LEU A 125 16.12 23.42 -9.81
N THR A 126 16.88 22.75 -10.67
CA THR A 126 17.94 23.36 -11.50
C THR A 126 18.25 22.50 -12.72
N GLY A 127 18.54 23.12 -13.86
CA GLY A 127 18.77 22.43 -15.12
C GLY A 127 17.52 21.68 -15.58
N ASP A 128 17.71 20.41 -15.90
CA ASP A 128 16.66 19.51 -16.37
C ASP A 128 16.51 18.33 -15.42
N SER A 129 15.29 17.83 -15.27
CA SER A 129 14.99 16.60 -14.56
C SER A 129 13.75 15.97 -15.16
N ASP A 130 13.81 14.66 -15.40
CA ASP A 130 12.62 13.84 -15.59
C ASP A 130 11.79 13.81 -14.30
N TRP A 131 10.58 13.23 -14.38
CA TRP A 131 9.65 13.13 -13.26
C TRP A 131 10.30 12.51 -12.02
N ARG A 132 10.35 13.27 -10.94
CA ARG A 132 10.80 12.82 -9.62
C ARG A 132 9.82 13.20 -8.53
N ASP A 133 9.81 12.40 -7.48
CA ASP A 133 8.99 12.68 -6.31
C ASP A 133 9.52 13.93 -5.58
N PHE A 134 8.60 14.76 -5.10
CA PHE A 134 8.91 15.82 -4.16
C PHE A 134 8.08 15.67 -2.88
N SER A 135 8.57 16.27 -1.80
CA SER A 135 7.89 16.27 -0.51
C SER A 135 8.15 17.59 0.23
N LEU A 136 7.09 18.20 0.73
CA LEU A 136 7.11 19.41 1.56
C LEU A 136 6.50 19.07 2.93
N PRO A 137 7.29 18.41 3.80
CA PRO A 137 6.83 18.10 5.15
C PRO A 137 6.71 19.38 5.97
N PHE A 138 5.72 19.40 6.85
CA PHE A 138 5.56 20.46 7.84
C PHE A 138 5.15 19.85 9.18
N SER A 139 5.74 20.36 10.26
CA SER A 139 5.39 20.00 11.63
C SER A 139 5.20 21.25 12.46
N PHE A 140 4.18 21.27 13.32
CA PHE A 140 3.97 22.33 14.29
C PHE A 140 3.92 21.77 15.71
N GLU A 141 4.29 22.59 16.69
CA GLU A 141 4.27 22.18 18.10
C GLU A 141 2.84 22.04 18.60
N ALA A 142 2.51 20.90 19.23
CA ALA A 142 1.33 20.83 20.07
C ALA A 142 1.58 21.56 21.39
N SER A 143 1.31 22.86 21.42
CA SER A 143 0.84 23.47 22.66
C SER A 143 -0.61 23.05 22.90
N SER A 144 -1.09 23.08 24.14
CA SER A 144 -2.49 22.75 24.48
C SER A 144 -3.54 23.67 23.82
N SER A 145 -3.09 24.67 23.04
CA SER A 145 -3.89 25.63 22.28
C SER A 145 -3.47 25.74 20.79
N ALA A 146 -2.56 24.89 20.29
CA ALA A 146 -2.11 24.98 18.91
C ALA A 146 -3.17 24.41 17.96
N GLU A 147 -3.93 25.31 17.33
CA GLU A 147 -4.85 24.96 16.25
C GLU A 147 -4.06 24.58 14.98
N PRO A 148 -4.61 23.67 14.13
CA PRO A 148 -4.03 23.41 12.81
C PRO A 148 -3.97 24.69 11.97
N PRO A 149 -3.16 24.71 10.89
CA PRO A 149 -3.12 25.86 9.99
C PRO A 149 -4.52 26.19 9.46
N SER A 150 -4.86 27.48 9.44
CA SER A 150 -6.09 27.98 8.84
C SER A 150 -6.04 27.98 7.32
N ARG A 151 -4.84 28.05 6.75
CA ARG A 151 -4.61 28.01 5.30
C ARG A 151 -3.25 27.43 4.97
N ILE A 152 -3.20 26.57 3.94
CA ILE A 152 -1.96 26.10 3.33
C ILE A 152 -1.90 26.65 1.90
N GLN A 153 -0.78 27.21 1.51
CA GLN A 153 -0.53 27.74 0.16
C GLN A 153 0.69 27.03 -0.43
N LEU A 154 0.55 26.43 -1.62
CA LEU A 154 1.64 25.83 -2.37
C LEU A 154 2.08 26.78 -3.49
N ASN A 155 3.39 27.03 -3.57
CA ASN A 155 3.99 27.85 -4.60
C ASN A 155 5.13 27.11 -5.31
N VAL A 156 5.43 27.56 -6.54
CA VAL A 156 6.73 27.35 -7.17
C VAL A 156 7.47 28.69 -7.22
N VAL A 157 8.75 28.67 -6.87
CA VAL A 157 9.65 29.81 -7.00
C VAL A 157 10.64 29.52 -8.11
N LEU A 158 10.53 30.28 -9.20
CA LEU A 158 11.45 30.22 -10.33
C LEU A 158 12.28 31.50 -10.37
N PRO A 159 13.63 31.40 -10.37
CA PRO A 159 14.51 32.57 -10.29
C PRO A 159 14.58 33.36 -11.59
N LYS A 160 14.49 32.71 -12.76
CA LYS A 160 14.45 33.40 -14.06
C LYS A 160 13.62 32.67 -15.12
N GLU A 161 14.26 31.72 -15.78
CA GLU A 161 13.69 30.92 -16.85
C GLU A 161 13.56 29.46 -16.40
N GLY A 162 12.56 28.79 -16.97
CA GLY A 162 12.34 27.37 -16.76
C GLY A 162 10.90 26.99 -16.98
N THR A 163 10.71 25.72 -17.36
CA THR A 163 9.40 25.08 -17.41
C THR A 163 9.32 24.04 -16.32
N VAL A 164 8.21 24.02 -15.58
CA VAL A 164 7.94 23.05 -14.52
C VAL A 164 6.61 22.37 -14.81
N TRP A 165 6.60 21.05 -14.68
CA TRP A 165 5.37 20.26 -14.69
C TRP A 165 5.19 19.64 -13.32
N LEU A 166 3.95 19.64 -12.83
CA LEU A 166 3.56 19.05 -11.56
C LEU A 166 2.42 18.06 -11.77
N SER A 167 2.58 16.86 -11.20
CA SER A 167 1.47 15.93 -11.05
C SER A 167 0.46 16.49 -10.05
N ASP A 168 -0.71 15.85 -9.94
CA ASP A 168 -1.63 16.08 -8.84
C ASP A 168 -0.91 16.02 -7.48
N VAL A 169 -1.39 16.83 -6.53
CA VAL A 169 -0.74 17.02 -5.22
C VAL A 169 -1.57 16.35 -4.14
N SER A 170 -0.94 15.53 -3.31
CA SER A 170 -1.58 14.87 -2.18
C SER A 170 -1.24 15.56 -0.87
N LEU A 171 -2.26 15.76 -0.04
CA LEU A 171 -2.11 16.13 1.37
C LEU A 171 -2.23 14.85 2.22
N ARG A 172 -1.17 14.54 2.98
CA ARG A 172 -1.16 13.39 3.89
C ARG A 172 -0.75 13.81 5.29
N GLN A 173 -1.23 13.10 6.29
CA GLN A 173 -0.83 13.32 7.68
C GLN A 173 -0.27 12.06 8.33
N PHE A 174 0.57 12.23 9.35
CA PHE A 174 1.15 11.13 10.10
C PHE A 174 0.57 11.09 11.51
N PRO A 175 0.16 9.93 12.05
CA PRO A 175 -0.38 9.86 13.41
C PRO A 175 0.55 10.41 14.50
N SER A 176 1.87 10.35 14.30
CA SER A 176 2.87 10.85 15.25
C SER A 176 4.22 11.20 14.58
N LEU A 177 5.08 11.93 15.30
CA LEU A 177 6.50 12.17 14.95
C LEU A 177 7.28 10.87 14.74
N MET A 178 6.99 9.83 15.54
CA MET A 178 7.59 8.52 15.35
C MET A 178 7.13 7.89 14.02
N SER A 179 5.86 7.99 13.67
CA SER A 179 5.30 7.46 12.41
C SER A 179 5.90 8.16 11.18
N ALA A 180 6.17 9.47 11.28
CA ALA A 180 6.76 10.28 10.21
C ALA A 180 8.26 10.00 9.96
N THR A 181 9.00 9.65 11.01
CA THR A 181 10.46 9.39 10.94
C THR A 181 10.81 7.91 10.85
N SER A 182 9.82 7.03 11.06
CA SER A 182 10.00 5.59 10.88
C SER A 182 10.06 5.26 9.39
N PRO A 183 11.11 4.59 8.90
CA PRO A 183 11.02 3.97 7.58
C PRO A 183 9.81 3.04 7.62
N GLN A 184 8.86 3.24 6.71
CA GLN A 184 7.67 2.38 6.52
C GLN A 184 8.14 0.97 6.16
N ARG A 185 8.60 0.22 7.17
CA ARG A 185 9.05 -1.14 7.02
C ARG A 185 7.82 -2.01 7.16
N PRO A 186 7.45 -2.79 6.12
CA PRO A 186 6.46 -3.83 6.34
C PRO A 186 6.90 -4.67 7.54
N TRP A 187 5.94 -5.07 8.35
CA TRP A 187 6.15 -5.81 9.59
C TRP A 187 6.85 -7.18 9.35
N TRP A 188 7.02 -7.57 8.09
CA TRP A 188 8.05 -8.51 7.67
C TRP A 188 8.75 -8.07 6.36
N SER A 189 9.97 -8.54 6.14
CA SER A 189 10.79 -8.18 4.95
C SER A 189 10.44 -9.00 3.70
N ASP A 190 10.89 -8.56 2.52
CA ASP A 190 10.81 -9.35 1.27
C ASP A 190 11.45 -10.74 1.42
N ARG A 191 12.56 -10.82 2.17
CA ARG A 191 13.21 -12.10 2.48
C ARG A 191 12.29 -12.99 3.34
N THR A 192 11.64 -12.41 4.35
CA THR A 192 10.67 -13.13 5.18
C THR A 192 9.47 -13.60 4.35
N SER A 193 8.99 -12.75 3.44
CA SER A 193 7.95 -13.10 2.46
C SER A 193 8.36 -14.30 1.59
N GLY A 194 9.60 -14.31 1.11
CA GLY A 194 10.18 -15.45 0.39
C GLY A 194 10.19 -16.74 1.22
N TYR A 195 10.58 -16.67 2.50
CA TYR A 195 10.53 -17.84 3.39
C TYR A 195 9.11 -18.32 3.65
N VAL A 196 8.17 -17.41 3.90
CA VAL A 196 6.76 -17.72 4.11
C VAL A 196 6.17 -18.40 2.87
N GLY A 197 6.43 -17.85 1.68
CA GLY A 197 6.01 -18.45 0.42
C GLY A 197 6.61 -19.84 0.19
N ALA A 198 7.91 -20.01 0.45
CA ALA A 198 8.59 -21.29 0.28
C ALA A 198 8.07 -22.37 1.23
N VAL A 199 7.89 -22.03 2.51
CA VAL A 199 7.37 -22.97 3.53
C VAL A 199 5.93 -23.35 3.22
N MET A 200 5.07 -22.37 2.94
CA MET A 200 3.66 -22.64 2.60
C MET A 200 3.55 -23.45 1.31
N GLY A 201 4.27 -23.06 0.26
CA GLY A 201 4.27 -23.75 -1.02
C GLY A 201 4.75 -25.21 -0.91
N THR A 202 5.86 -25.44 -0.19
CA THR A 202 6.38 -26.79 0.04
C THR A 202 5.39 -27.64 0.85
N THR A 203 4.81 -27.07 1.90
CA THR A 203 3.82 -27.76 2.73
C THR A 203 2.58 -28.15 1.91
N LEU A 204 2.05 -27.22 1.10
CA LEU A 204 0.91 -27.49 0.22
C LEU A 204 1.24 -28.53 -0.85
N GLY A 205 2.45 -28.48 -1.43
CA GLY A 205 2.91 -29.49 -2.38
C GLY A 205 2.99 -30.89 -1.76
N LEU A 206 3.57 -31.02 -0.58
CA LEU A 206 3.66 -32.29 0.14
C LEU A 206 2.29 -32.82 0.56
N LEU A 207 1.40 -31.94 1.03
CA LEU A 207 0.01 -32.30 1.36
C LEU A 207 -0.75 -32.77 0.11
N GLY A 208 -0.61 -32.06 -1.02
CA GLY A 208 -1.22 -32.45 -2.29
C GLY A 208 -0.72 -33.82 -2.76
N ALA A 209 0.57 -34.07 -2.68
CA ALA A 209 1.17 -35.37 -3.01
C ALA A 209 0.64 -36.49 -2.10
N LEU A 210 0.59 -36.26 -0.78
CA LEU A 210 0.06 -37.21 0.19
C LEU A 210 -1.41 -37.55 -0.09
N ILE A 211 -2.25 -36.53 -0.34
CA ILE A 211 -3.66 -36.71 -0.69
C ILE A 211 -3.79 -37.50 -2.00
N GLY A 212 -2.96 -37.21 -3.00
CA GLY A 212 -2.92 -37.94 -4.27
C GLY A 212 -2.60 -39.43 -4.09
N VAL A 213 -1.56 -39.76 -3.31
CA VAL A 213 -1.15 -41.15 -3.06
C VAL A 213 -2.20 -41.91 -2.24
N LEU A 214 -2.70 -41.32 -1.15
CA LEU A 214 -3.74 -41.97 -0.33
C LEU A 214 -5.06 -42.14 -1.09
N GLY A 215 -5.40 -41.15 -1.90
CA GLY A 215 -6.57 -41.16 -2.77
C GLY A 215 -6.49 -42.15 -3.93
N GLY A 216 -5.29 -42.41 -4.45
CA GLY A 216 -5.07 -43.42 -5.49
C GLY A 216 -4.96 -44.85 -4.98
N THR A 217 -4.61 -45.03 -3.70
CA THR A 217 -4.47 -46.36 -3.08
C THR A 217 -5.73 -46.84 -2.34
N GLY A 218 -6.74 -45.98 -2.22
CA GLY A 218 -7.98 -46.31 -1.50
C GLY A 218 -7.81 -46.57 -0.02
N ARG A 219 -6.75 -46.00 0.58
CA ARG A 219 -6.43 -46.14 2.00
C ARG A 219 -6.79 -44.88 2.77
N ALA A 220 -7.05 -45.05 4.07
CA ALA A 220 -7.19 -43.97 5.04
C ALA A 220 -8.22 -42.86 4.69
N ARG A 221 -9.34 -43.22 4.06
CA ARG A 221 -10.41 -42.30 3.60
C ARG A 221 -10.72 -41.15 4.57
N ARG A 222 -10.96 -41.48 5.85
CA ARG A 222 -11.31 -40.47 6.87
C ARG A 222 -10.16 -39.48 7.08
N PHE A 223 -8.93 -39.95 7.19
CA PHE A 223 -7.75 -39.11 7.35
C PHE A 223 -7.55 -38.19 6.13
N THR A 224 -7.60 -38.75 4.92
CA THR A 224 -7.39 -37.98 3.68
C THR A 224 -8.44 -36.89 3.48
N LEU A 225 -9.72 -37.20 3.73
CA LEU A 225 -10.79 -36.20 3.60
C LEU A 225 -10.72 -35.15 4.72
N SER A 226 -10.33 -35.54 5.95
CA SER A 226 -10.15 -34.61 7.06
C SER A 226 -9.01 -33.63 6.82
N ILE A 227 -7.83 -34.10 6.38
CA ILE A 227 -6.68 -33.22 6.10
C ILE A 227 -6.95 -32.30 4.90
N GLN A 228 -7.69 -32.78 3.90
CA GLN A 228 -8.15 -31.95 2.78
C GLN A 228 -9.09 -30.83 3.25
N ILE A 229 -10.05 -31.11 4.12
CA ILE A 229 -10.97 -30.10 4.68
C ILE A 229 -10.20 -29.07 5.53
N LEU A 230 -9.25 -29.53 6.35
CA LEU A 230 -8.36 -28.64 7.12
C LEU A 230 -7.53 -27.73 6.20
N GLY A 231 -6.97 -28.27 5.11
CA GLY A 231 -6.22 -27.50 4.12
C GLY A 231 -7.08 -26.45 3.42
N ILE A 232 -8.32 -26.80 3.05
CA ILE A 232 -9.28 -25.85 2.48
C ILE A 232 -9.59 -24.73 3.50
N ALA A 233 -9.91 -25.09 4.75
CA ALA A 233 -10.24 -24.11 5.78
C ALA A 233 -9.07 -23.15 6.07
N ALA A 234 -7.86 -23.68 6.22
CA ALA A 234 -6.65 -22.88 6.39
C ALA A 234 -6.39 -21.97 5.17
N GLY A 235 -6.57 -22.51 3.95
CA GLY A 235 -6.48 -21.74 2.71
C GLY A 235 -7.46 -20.58 2.65
N THR A 236 -8.72 -20.82 3.01
CA THR A 236 -9.75 -19.78 3.05
C THR A 236 -9.42 -18.69 4.05
N VAL A 237 -8.90 -19.03 5.24
CA VAL A 237 -8.45 -18.04 6.24
C VAL A 237 -7.29 -17.21 5.68
N CYS A 238 -6.27 -17.85 5.09
CA CYS A 238 -5.17 -17.13 4.45
C CYS A 238 -5.64 -16.21 3.31
N LEU A 239 -6.60 -16.65 2.51
CA LEU A 239 -7.18 -15.87 1.42
C LEU A 239 -7.90 -14.63 1.96
N ILE A 240 -8.75 -14.79 2.99
CA ILE A 240 -9.44 -13.67 3.63
C ILE A 240 -8.44 -12.67 4.20
N MET A 241 -7.40 -13.14 4.90
CA MET A 241 -6.34 -12.28 5.44
C MET A 241 -5.57 -11.53 4.34
N GLY A 242 -5.27 -12.20 3.22
CA GLY A 242 -4.62 -11.58 2.07
C GLY A 242 -5.48 -10.49 1.42
N VAL A 243 -6.80 -10.71 1.33
CA VAL A 243 -7.75 -9.70 0.82
C VAL A 243 -7.85 -8.51 1.76
N ILE A 244 -7.93 -8.74 3.07
CA ILE A 244 -7.91 -7.67 4.07
C ILE A 244 -6.61 -6.85 3.97
N ALA A 245 -5.46 -7.50 3.85
CA ALA A 245 -4.17 -6.84 3.71
C ALA A 245 -4.08 -6.00 2.42
N LEU A 246 -4.61 -6.52 1.31
CA LEU A 246 -4.68 -5.80 0.03
C LEU A 246 -5.54 -4.53 0.15
N ILE A 247 -6.74 -4.65 0.74
CA ILE A 247 -7.64 -3.51 0.95
C ILE A 247 -7.02 -2.48 1.90
N ALA A 248 -6.26 -2.93 2.90
CA ALA A 248 -5.57 -2.07 3.85
C ALA A 248 -4.27 -1.43 3.29
N GLY A 249 -4.00 -1.55 1.99
CA GLY A 249 -2.82 -0.95 1.35
C GLY A 249 -1.48 -1.52 1.81
N GLN A 250 -1.46 -2.76 2.32
CA GLN A 250 -0.21 -3.37 2.78
C GLN A 250 0.76 -3.61 1.60
N PRO A 251 2.08 -3.60 1.84
CA PRO A 251 3.06 -3.85 0.79
C PRO A 251 2.90 -5.23 0.13
N TYR A 252 3.32 -5.35 -1.14
CA TYR A 252 3.25 -6.58 -1.95
C TYR A 252 3.78 -7.81 -1.20
N ALA A 253 4.90 -7.65 -0.50
CA ALA A 253 5.53 -8.70 0.32
C ALA A 253 4.59 -9.31 1.39
N VAL A 254 3.57 -8.57 1.83
CA VAL A 254 2.62 -8.99 2.87
C VAL A 254 1.42 -9.70 2.27
N TYR A 255 0.68 -9.07 1.35
CA TYR A 255 -0.56 -9.66 0.86
C TYR A 255 -0.34 -10.79 -0.14
N TYR A 256 0.72 -10.74 -0.96
CA TYR A 256 0.88 -11.66 -2.08
C TYR A 256 1.05 -13.12 -1.67
N PRO A 257 1.93 -13.49 -0.71
CA PRO A 257 2.07 -14.88 -0.29
C PRO A 257 0.77 -15.45 0.31
N LEU A 258 0.02 -14.62 1.04
CA LEU A 258 -1.25 -15.00 1.67
C LEU A 258 -2.34 -15.25 0.62
N LEU A 259 -2.48 -14.35 -0.34
CA LEU A 259 -3.41 -14.51 -1.46
C LEU A 259 -3.08 -15.73 -2.29
N LEU A 260 -1.81 -15.90 -2.69
CA LEU A 260 -1.38 -17.01 -3.53
C LEU A 260 -1.60 -18.36 -2.85
N CYS A 261 -1.11 -18.52 -1.61
CA CYS A 261 -1.25 -19.78 -0.87
C CYS A 261 -2.72 -20.05 -0.51
N GLY A 262 -3.46 -19.01 -0.12
CA GLY A 262 -4.88 -19.10 0.19
C GLY A 262 -5.71 -19.53 -1.02
N LEU A 263 -5.46 -18.92 -2.18
CA LEU A 263 -6.13 -19.25 -3.45
C LEU A 263 -5.81 -20.68 -3.87
N ILE A 264 -4.52 -21.05 -3.93
CA ILE A 264 -4.11 -22.40 -4.32
C ILE A 264 -4.72 -23.44 -3.38
N SER A 265 -4.58 -23.27 -2.07
CA SER A 265 -5.08 -24.26 -1.11
C SER A 265 -6.60 -24.39 -1.14
N SER A 266 -7.35 -23.27 -1.13
CA SER A 266 -8.81 -23.30 -1.12
C SER A 266 -9.40 -23.79 -2.44
N VAL A 267 -8.91 -23.30 -3.57
CA VAL A 267 -9.46 -23.62 -4.90
C VAL A 267 -9.02 -25.00 -5.35
N VAL A 268 -7.72 -25.31 -5.32
CA VAL A 268 -7.22 -26.61 -5.84
C VAL A 268 -7.75 -27.75 -4.98
N LEU A 269 -7.60 -27.68 -3.65
CA LEU A 269 -8.11 -28.75 -2.79
C LEU A 269 -9.65 -28.79 -2.78
N GLY A 270 -10.32 -27.65 -2.92
CA GLY A 270 -11.77 -27.55 -3.02
C GLY A 270 -12.34 -28.23 -4.26
N LEU A 271 -11.78 -27.92 -5.43
CA LEU A 271 -12.18 -28.52 -6.71
C LEU A 271 -11.89 -30.02 -6.77
N LEU A 272 -10.83 -30.49 -6.12
CA LEU A 272 -10.48 -31.92 -6.06
C LEU A 272 -11.33 -32.73 -5.09
N ARG A 273 -12.04 -32.08 -4.15
CA ARG A 273 -12.86 -32.75 -3.13
C ARG A 273 -13.94 -33.68 -3.70
N PRO A 274 -14.81 -33.28 -4.64
CA PRO A 274 -15.81 -34.18 -5.19
C PRO A 274 -15.18 -35.37 -5.90
N VAL A 275 -14.07 -35.16 -6.63
CA VAL A 275 -13.34 -36.23 -7.32
C VAL A 275 -12.82 -37.27 -6.33
N LEU A 276 -12.17 -36.82 -5.25
CA LEU A 276 -11.63 -37.72 -4.23
C LEU A 276 -12.73 -38.46 -3.47
N LYS A 277 -13.82 -37.77 -3.11
CA LYS A 277 -14.97 -38.39 -2.45
C LYS A 277 -15.59 -39.49 -3.31
N ASN A 278 -15.75 -39.24 -4.61
CA ASN A 278 -16.32 -40.20 -5.54
C ASN A 278 -15.39 -41.41 -5.72
N ARG A 279 -14.07 -41.20 -5.84
CA ARG A 279 -13.09 -42.30 -5.94
C ARG A 279 -13.16 -43.27 -4.77
N TYR A 280 -13.11 -42.75 -3.55
CA TYR A 280 -13.23 -43.61 -2.35
C TYR A 280 -14.57 -44.35 -2.30
N ALA A 281 -15.67 -43.72 -2.74
CA ALA A 281 -16.96 -44.40 -2.80
C ALA A 281 -16.97 -45.56 -3.82
N HIS A 282 -16.32 -45.39 -4.98
CA HIS A 282 -16.24 -46.43 -6.01
C HIS A 282 -15.40 -47.63 -5.55
N GLU A 283 -14.31 -47.39 -4.82
CA GLU A 283 -13.50 -48.48 -4.27
C GLU A 283 -14.22 -49.23 -3.14
N GLU A 284 -15.00 -48.53 -2.32
CA GLU A 284 -15.82 -49.15 -1.28
C GLU A 284 -16.89 -50.05 -1.90
N LEU A 285 -17.55 -49.59 -2.98
CA LEU A 285 -18.50 -50.41 -3.76
C LEU A 285 -17.83 -51.64 -4.38
N ARG A 286 -16.64 -51.50 -4.98
CA ARG A 286 -15.88 -52.63 -5.55
C ARG A 286 -15.50 -53.66 -4.49
N ARG A 287 -15.16 -53.21 -3.27
CA ARG A 287 -14.86 -54.12 -2.15
C ARG A 287 -16.10 -54.88 -1.69
N MET A 288 -17.26 -54.23 -1.64
CA MET A 288 -18.54 -54.90 -1.31
C MET A 288 -18.87 -55.98 -2.36
N GLN A 289 -18.79 -55.64 -3.65
CA GLN A 289 -19.06 -56.57 -4.75
C GLN A 289 -18.12 -57.78 -4.78
N ALA A 290 -16.86 -57.64 -4.35
CA ALA A 290 -15.89 -58.73 -4.30
C ALA A 290 -16.09 -59.68 -3.10
N VAL A 291 -16.85 -59.26 -2.07
CA VAL A 291 -17.18 -60.09 -0.90
C VAL A 291 -18.47 -60.89 -1.13
N ASP A 292 -19.32 -60.45 -2.04
CA ASP A 292 -20.59 -61.10 -2.42
C ASP A 292 -20.43 -62.24 -3.47
N VAL A 293 -19.20 -62.58 -3.86
CA VAL A 293 -18.84 -63.71 -4.76
C VAL A 293 -18.20 -64.83 -3.96
#